data_AF-A0A969F248-F1
#
_entry.id   AF-A0A969F248-F1
#
_cell.length_a   1.000
_cell.length_b   1.000
_cell.length_c   1.000
_cell.angle_alpha   90.00
_cell.angle_beta   90.00
_cell.angle_gamma   90.00
#
_symmetry.space_group_name_H-M   'P 1'
#
loop_
_entity.id
_entity.type
_entity.pdbx_description
1 polymer ?
#
loop_
_entity_poly.entity_id
_entity_poly.type
_entity_poly.pdbx_seq_one_letter_code
_entity_poly.pdbx_strand_id
1 'polypeptide(L)'
;MTDRLSFFARVCTPAAMVVFLSYELSQSLAVTGWWQVAMLAGSVATAVGIEIVGILAGHTLEGYWRIGDVGRAALSFVLLLLYTCTAVYVLKGNTVLMVVPIVAMVVYLVAALADGLQTAVSQQEESTAVQSAYDLERQRADDEHQRKLEAAKLKLAHEEKLARLQMRAAHRASTVPAQSQPEPAQAGYECEDCNRPFASVQALNAHGRFCTAKVPANGVAH
;
A
#
# COMPACT_ATOMS: atom_id res chain seq x y z
N MET A 1 -19.57 -16.50 -16.76
CA MET A 1 -20.89 -16.94 -17.32
C MET A 1 -21.43 -15.91 -18.32
N THR A 2 -21.24 -14.62 -18.04
CA THR A 2 -21.51 -13.45 -18.90
C THR A 2 -20.92 -13.55 -20.31
N ASP A 3 -19.67 -14.00 -20.47
CA ASP A 3 -19.03 -14.08 -21.81
C ASP A 3 -19.75 -15.04 -22.76
N ARG A 4 -20.21 -16.18 -22.24
CA ARG A 4 -20.95 -17.16 -23.05
C ARG A 4 -22.30 -16.60 -23.47
N LEU A 5 -23.00 -15.90 -22.57
CA LEU A 5 -24.30 -15.29 -22.85
C LEU A 5 -24.19 -14.17 -23.90
N SER A 6 -23.16 -13.32 -23.76
CA SER A 6 -22.84 -12.26 -24.71
C SER A 6 -22.51 -12.82 -26.10
N PHE A 7 -21.68 -13.87 -26.15
CA PHE A 7 -21.36 -14.56 -27.40
C PHE A 7 -22.60 -15.15 -28.07
N PHE A 8 -23.44 -15.88 -27.32
CA PHE A 8 -24.68 -16.44 -27.87
C PHE A 8 -25.63 -15.35 -28.38
N ALA A 9 -25.78 -14.24 -27.66
CA ALA A 9 -26.64 -13.14 -28.10
C ALA A 9 -26.16 -12.50 -29.40
N ARG A 10 -24.83 -12.35 -29.58
CA ARG A 10 -24.20 -11.80 -30.79
C ARG A 10 -24.30 -12.72 -32.01
N VAL A 11 -24.54 -14.02 -31.83
CA VAL A 11 -24.68 -14.99 -32.93
C VAL A 11 -26.15 -15.30 -33.23
N CYS A 12 -26.97 -15.51 -32.21
CA CYS A 12 -28.36 -15.91 -32.37
C CYS A 12 -29.22 -14.77 -32.92
N THR A 13 -28.96 -13.50 -32.53
CA THR A 13 -29.76 -12.37 -33.00
C THR A 13 -29.59 -12.13 -34.51
N PRO A 14 -28.35 -12.10 -35.05
CA PRO A 14 -28.15 -12.04 -36.49
C PRO A 14 -28.71 -13.26 -37.25
N ALA A 15 -28.54 -14.45 -36.69
CA ALA A 15 -29.09 -15.67 -37.31
C ALA A 15 -30.61 -15.60 -37.46
N ALA A 16 -31.32 -15.06 -36.47
CA ALA A 16 -32.77 -14.83 -36.56
C ALA A 16 -33.10 -13.81 -37.66
N MET A 17 -32.32 -12.74 -37.80
CA MET A 17 -32.48 -11.77 -38.88
C MET A 17 -32.28 -12.37 -40.27
N VAL A 18 -31.30 -13.26 -40.46
CA VAL A 18 -31.15 -13.97 -41.75
C VAL A 18 -32.44 -14.70 -42.11
N VAL A 19 -33.04 -15.41 -41.16
CA VAL A 19 -34.29 -16.16 -41.38
C VAL A 19 -35.43 -15.22 -41.74
N PHE A 20 -35.64 -14.15 -40.98
CA PHE A 20 -36.74 -13.21 -41.20
C PHE A 20 -36.59 -12.40 -42.49
N LEU A 21 -35.39 -11.91 -42.78
CA LEU A 21 -35.12 -11.16 -44.01
C LEU A 21 -35.27 -12.06 -45.25
N SER A 22 -34.76 -13.29 -45.17
CA SER A 22 -34.93 -14.27 -46.25
C SER A 22 -36.41 -14.60 -46.48
N TYR A 23 -37.21 -14.72 -45.41
CA TYR A 23 -38.65 -14.94 -45.51
C TYR A 23 -39.37 -13.77 -46.20
N GLU A 24 -39.16 -12.54 -45.75
CA GLU A 24 -39.80 -11.34 -46.32
C GLU A 24 -39.38 -11.11 -47.78
N LEU A 25 -38.11 -11.33 -48.11
CA LEU A 25 -37.63 -11.27 -49.49
C LEU A 25 -38.29 -12.36 -50.35
N SER A 26 -38.46 -13.58 -49.81
CA SER A 26 -39.10 -14.68 -50.55
C SER A 26 -40.58 -14.43 -50.86
N GLN A 27 -41.33 -13.82 -49.93
CA GLN A 27 -42.74 -13.45 -50.14
C GLN A 27 -42.91 -12.34 -51.17
N SER A 28 -41.87 -11.53 -51.36
CA SER A 28 -41.87 -10.42 -52.32
C SER A 28 -41.56 -10.85 -53.76
N LEU A 29 -41.24 -12.14 -54.01
CA LEU A 29 -40.90 -12.65 -55.33
C LEU A 29 -42.13 -13.16 -56.08
N ALA A 30 -42.42 -12.55 -57.24
CA ALA A 30 -43.46 -13.01 -58.16
C ALA A 30 -42.99 -14.08 -59.17
N VAL A 31 -41.82 -14.70 -58.92
CA VAL A 31 -41.13 -15.57 -59.90
C VAL A 31 -41.30 -17.03 -59.51
N THR A 32 -41.58 -17.90 -60.49
CA THR A 32 -41.80 -19.34 -60.28
C THR A 32 -40.69 -20.20 -60.91
N GLY A 33 -40.56 -21.45 -60.45
CA GLY A 33 -39.65 -22.44 -61.05
C GLY A 33 -38.18 -22.23 -60.65
N TRP A 34 -37.24 -22.58 -61.53
CA TRP A 34 -35.80 -22.51 -61.24
C TRP A 34 -35.30 -21.10 -60.89
N TRP A 35 -35.94 -20.07 -61.45
CA TRP A 35 -35.65 -18.69 -61.10
C TRP A 35 -36.01 -18.33 -59.66
N GLN A 36 -37.04 -18.96 -59.10
CA GLN A 36 -37.41 -18.79 -57.68
C GLN A 36 -36.30 -19.32 -56.77
N VAL A 37 -35.71 -20.47 -57.11
CA VAL A 37 -34.59 -21.07 -56.35
C VAL A 37 -33.35 -20.16 -56.40
N ALA A 38 -33.02 -19.64 -57.59
CA ALA A 38 -31.90 -18.72 -57.74
C ALA A 38 -32.10 -17.41 -56.95
N MET A 39 -33.30 -16.83 -56.99
CA MET A 39 -33.63 -15.63 -56.23
C MET A 39 -33.62 -15.87 -54.72
N LEU A 40 -34.11 -17.03 -54.26
CA LEU A 40 -34.10 -17.40 -52.85
C LEU A 40 -32.68 -17.64 -52.32
N ALA A 41 -31.83 -18.31 -53.12
CA ALA A 41 -30.41 -18.46 -52.79
C ALA A 41 -29.70 -17.09 -52.72
N GLY A 42 -30.00 -16.20 -53.68
CA GLY A 42 -29.52 -14.82 -53.69
C GLY A 42 -29.95 -14.04 -52.45
N SER A 43 -31.24 -14.09 -52.08
CA SER A 43 -31.77 -13.38 -50.92
C SER A 43 -31.15 -13.85 -49.61
N VAL A 44 -30.94 -15.16 -49.44
CA VAL A 44 -30.26 -15.72 -48.27
C VAL A 44 -28.81 -15.24 -48.22
N ALA A 45 -28.08 -15.29 -49.34
CA ALA A 45 -26.69 -14.82 -49.40
C ALA A 45 -26.57 -13.32 -49.09
N THR A 46 -27.49 -12.50 -49.60
CA THR A 46 -27.55 -11.07 -49.28
C THR A 46 -27.86 -10.84 -47.80
N ALA A 47 -28.81 -11.58 -47.22
CA ALA A 47 -29.12 -11.48 -45.80
C ALA A 47 -27.91 -11.82 -44.93
N VAL A 48 -27.20 -12.90 -45.23
CA VAL A 48 -25.95 -13.27 -44.55
C VAL A 48 -24.90 -12.18 -44.68
N GLY A 49 -24.70 -11.63 -45.89
CA GLY A 49 -23.74 -10.55 -46.12
C GLY A 49 -24.05 -9.29 -45.30
N ILE A 50 -25.33 -8.91 -45.23
CA ILE A 50 -25.81 -7.79 -44.41
C ILE A 50 -25.51 -8.04 -42.94
N GLU A 51 -25.85 -9.21 -42.40
CA GLU A 51 -25.58 -9.55 -41.01
C GLU A 51 -24.09 -9.54 -40.66
N ILE A 52 -23.22 -10.02 -41.57
CA ILE A 52 -21.76 -9.96 -41.38
C ILE A 52 -21.31 -8.51 -41.19
N VAL A 53 -21.86 -7.56 -41.96
CA VAL A 53 -21.55 -6.13 -41.79
C VAL A 53 -21.99 -5.64 -40.42
N GLY A 54 -23.21 -5.99 -39.97
CA GLY A 54 -23.71 -5.65 -38.64
C GLY A 54 -22.84 -6.20 -37.51
N ILE A 55 -22.43 -7.47 -37.61
CA ILE A 55 -21.53 -8.14 -36.66
C ILE A 55 -20.16 -7.45 -36.61
N LEU A 56 -19.56 -7.16 -37.77
CA LEU A 56 -18.28 -6.45 -37.85
C LEU A 56 -18.38 -5.04 -37.26
N ALA A 57 -19.44 -4.29 -37.57
CA ALA A 57 -19.65 -2.96 -37.02
C ALA A 57 -19.78 -2.99 -35.49
N GLY A 58 -20.56 -3.92 -34.96
CA GLY A 58 -20.73 -4.09 -33.51
C GLY A 58 -19.44 -4.52 -32.80
N HIS A 59 -18.68 -5.46 -33.39
CA HIS A 59 -17.43 -5.93 -32.79
C HIS A 59 -16.29 -4.91 -32.89
N THR A 60 -16.19 -4.17 -33.99
CA THR A 60 -15.22 -3.07 -34.13
C THR A 60 -15.55 -1.91 -33.19
N LEU A 61 -16.84 -1.60 -32.99
CA LEU A 61 -17.28 -0.63 -31.99
C LEU A 61 -16.75 -1.01 -30.59
N GLU A 62 -16.98 -2.24 -30.16
CA GLU A 62 -16.47 -2.77 -28.89
C GLU A 62 -14.94 -2.64 -28.80
N GLY A 63 -14.22 -3.07 -29.83
CA GLY A 63 -12.76 -3.01 -29.87
C GLY A 63 -12.20 -1.59 -29.75
N TYR A 64 -12.72 -0.64 -30.55
CA TYR A 64 -12.27 0.75 -30.52
C TYR A 64 -12.70 1.47 -29.24
N TRP A 65 -13.90 1.16 -28.73
CA TRP A 65 -14.37 1.70 -27.46
C TRP A 65 -13.45 1.30 -26.30
N ARG A 66 -13.03 0.04 -26.26
CA ARG A 66 -12.11 -0.47 -25.23
C ARG A 66 -10.73 0.18 -25.30
N ILE A 67 -10.24 0.50 -26.49
CA ILE A 67 -8.94 1.15 -26.70
C ILE A 67 -9.02 2.67 -26.41
N GLY A 68 -10.23 3.23 -26.27
CA GLY A 68 -10.44 4.67 -26.10
C GLY A 68 -10.32 5.50 -27.39
N ASP A 69 -10.32 4.84 -28.56
CA ASP A 69 -10.28 5.52 -29.86
C ASP A 69 -11.69 5.99 -30.24
N VAL A 70 -12.06 7.17 -29.71
CA VAL A 70 -13.41 7.75 -29.87
C VAL A 70 -13.75 7.98 -31.34
N GLY A 71 -12.77 8.34 -32.19
CA GLY A 71 -13.01 8.63 -33.60
C GLY A 71 -13.44 7.37 -34.37
N ARG A 72 -12.70 6.28 -34.22
CA ARG A 72 -13.04 5.01 -34.87
C ARG A 72 -14.25 4.32 -34.24
N ALA A 73 -14.40 4.43 -32.92
CA ALA A 73 -15.60 3.96 -32.23
C ALA A 73 -16.86 4.68 -32.73
N ALA A 74 -16.80 6.01 -32.90
CA ALA A 74 -17.91 6.78 -33.46
C ALA A 74 -18.23 6.35 -34.90
N LEU A 75 -17.22 6.10 -35.73
CA LEU A 75 -17.43 5.58 -37.09
C LEU A 75 -18.14 4.21 -37.06
N SER A 76 -17.67 3.26 -36.25
CA SER A 76 -18.31 1.95 -36.10
C SER A 76 -19.75 2.08 -35.58
N PHE A 77 -20.01 3.01 -34.66
CA PHE A 77 -21.36 3.30 -34.18
C PHE A 77 -22.27 3.84 -35.28
N VAL A 78 -21.78 4.76 -36.11
CA VAL A 78 -22.53 5.29 -37.27
C VAL A 78 -22.83 4.18 -38.27
N LEU A 79 -21.86 3.31 -38.57
CA LEU A 79 -22.08 2.15 -39.45
C LEU A 79 -23.13 1.19 -38.90
N LEU A 80 -23.09 0.92 -37.59
CA LEU A 80 -24.10 0.10 -36.91
C LEU A 80 -25.49 0.76 -36.98
N LEU A 81 -25.57 2.08 -36.82
CA LEU A 81 -26.83 2.83 -36.89
C LEU A 81 -27.40 2.81 -38.32
N LEU A 82 -26.57 3.04 -39.34
CA LEU A 82 -26.97 2.94 -40.75
C LEU A 82 -27.48 1.54 -41.10
N TYR A 83 -26.78 0.52 -40.61
CA TYR A 83 -27.19 -0.88 -40.72
C TYR A 83 -28.58 -1.10 -40.12
N THR A 84 -28.79 -0.70 -38.85
CA THR A 84 -30.06 -0.88 -38.16
C THR A 84 -31.19 -0.11 -38.83
N CYS A 85 -30.97 1.15 -39.23
CA CYS A 85 -31.96 1.93 -39.97
C CYS A 85 -32.35 1.28 -41.30
N THR A 86 -31.38 0.73 -42.04
CA THR A 86 -31.62 0.04 -43.30
C THR A 86 -32.46 -1.22 -43.07
N ALA A 87 -32.11 -2.04 -42.07
CA ALA A 87 -32.86 -3.24 -41.72
C ALA A 87 -34.30 -2.92 -41.28
N VAL A 88 -34.49 -1.90 -40.45
CA VAL A 88 -35.82 -1.41 -40.03
C VAL A 88 -36.64 -0.93 -41.24
N TYR A 89 -36.02 -0.21 -42.17
CA TYR A 89 -36.70 0.27 -43.37
C TYR A 89 -37.15 -0.88 -44.28
N VAL A 90 -36.32 -1.91 -44.47
CA VAL A 90 -36.68 -3.09 -45.26
C VAL A 90 -37.83 -3.86 -44.59
N LEU A 91 -37.82 -3.97 -43.27
CA LEU A 91 -38.85 -4.69 -42.50
C LEU A 91 -40.08 -3.83 -42.15
N LYS A 92 -40.20 -2.60 -42.68
CA LYS A 92 -41.27 -1.66 -42.31
C LYS A 92 -42.69 -2.18 -42.55
N GLY A 93 -42.85 -3.16 -43.45
CA GLY A 93 -44.14 -3.80 -43.73
C GLY A 93 -44.64 -4.70 -42.60
N ASN A 94 -43.76 -5.10 -41.68
CA ASN A 94 -44.05 -6.02 -40.60
C ASN A 94 -43.56 -5.47 -39.26
N THR A 95 -44.49 -4.90 -38.48
CA THR A 95 -44.17 -4.20 -37.22
C THR A 95 -43.49 -5.09 -36.19
N VAL A 96 -43.76 -6.41 -36.20
CA VAL A 96 -43.13 -7.37 -35.28
C VAL A 96 -41.65 -7.56 -35.64
N LEU A 97 -41.35 -7.67 -36.94
CA LEU A 97 -39.98 -7.89 -37.41
C LEU A 97 -39.09 -6.64 -37.30
N MET A 98 -39.68 -5.44 -37.34
CA MET A 98 -38.94 -4.19 -37.13
C MET A 98 -38.18 -4.12 -35.79
N VAL A 99 -38.65 -4.85 -34.77
CA VAL A 99 -38.03 -4.86 -33.44
C VAL A 99 -36.70 -5.64 -33.44
N VAL A 100 -36.56 -6.64 -34.31
CA VAL A 100 -35.39 -7.53 -34.34
C VAL A 100 -34.06 -6.79 -34.58
N PRO A 101 -33.90 -5.94 -35.62
CA PRO A 101 -32.66 -5.20 -35.83
C PRO A 101 -32.36 -4.18 -34.71
N ILE A 102 -33.40 -3.67 -34.04
CA ILE A 102 -33.24 -2.76 -32.89
C ILE A 102 -32.68 -3.54 -31.70
N VAL A 103 -33.24 -4.72 -31.41
CA VAL A 103 -32.73 -5.61 -30.36
C VAL A 103 -31.28 -6.01 -30.64
N ALA A 104 -30.94 -6.31 -31.89
CA ALA A 104 -29.56 -6.62 -32.30
C ALA A 104 -28.60 -5.46 -31.96
N MET A 105 -28.95 -4.23 -32.34
CA MET A 105 -28.16 -3.04 -32.00
C MET A 105 -27.98 -2.89 -30.48
N VAL A 106 -29.07 -3.01 -29.71
CA VAL A 106 -29.03 -2.88 -28.25
C VAL A 106 -28.13 -3.93 -27.62
N VAL A 107 -28.20 -5.18 -28.08
CA VAL A 107 -27.33 -6.27 -27.59
C VAL A 107 -25.86 -5.91 -27.79
N TYR A 108 -25.48 -5.42 -28.98
CA TYR A 108 -24.11 -5.00 -29.24
C TYR A 108 -23.66 -3.82 -28.37
N LEU A 109 -24.51 -2.81 -28.20
CA LEU A 109 -24.22 -1.66 -27.34
C LEU A 109 -24.04 -2.08 -25.88
N VAL A 110 -24.97 -2.87 -25.33
CA VAL A 110 -24.89 -3.37 -23.95
C VAL A 110 -23.63 -4.19 -23.76
N ALA A 111 -23.28 -5.03 -24.73
CA ALA A 111 -22.10 -5.87 -24.63
C ALA A 111 -20.80 -5.06 -24.70
N ALA A 112 -20.74 -4.00 -25.53
CA ALA A 112 -19.60 -3.07 -25.56
C ALA A 112 -19.46 -2.28 -24.24
N LEU A 113 -20.58 -1.83 -23.66
CA LEU A 113 -20.60 -1.13 -22.37
C LEU A 113 -20.20 -2.04 -21.21
N ALA A 114 -20.68 -3.29 -21.20
CA ALA A 114 -20.35 -4.26 -20.17
C ALA A 114 -18.86 -4.62 -20.17
N ASP A 115 -18.27 -4.87 -21.36
CA ASP A 115 -16.84 -5.17 -21.48
C ASP A 115 -15.98 -3.94 -21.10
N GLY A 116 -16.41 -2.75 -21.53
CA GLY A 116 -15.77 -1.49 -21.16
C GLY A 116 -15.78 -1.24 -19.64
N LEU A 117 -16.91 -1.49 -18.97
CA LEU A 117 -17.02 -1.36 -17.53
C LEU A 117 -16.13 -2.35 -16.78
N GLN A 118 -16.15 -3.63 -17.19
CA GLN A 118 -15.33 -4.66 -16.55
C GLN A 118 -13.83 -4.34 -16.67
N THR A 119 -13.41 -3.88 -17.85
CA THR A 119 -12.02 -3.49 -18.10
C THR A 119 -11.61 -2.26 -17.28
N ALA A 120 -12.50 -1.26 -17.18
CA ALA A 120 -12.25 -0.05 -16.40
C ALA A 120 -12.11 -0.39 -14.90
N VAL A 121 -12.97 -1.27 -14.38
CA VAL A 121 -12.87 -1.75 -12.99
C VAL A 121 -11.55 -2.49 -12.77
N SER A 122 -11.16 -3.41 -13.66
CA SER A 122 -9.89 -4.15 -13.49
C SER A 122 -8.66 -3.23 -13.59
N GLN A 123 -8.66 -2.24 -14.49
CA GLN A 123 -7.58 -1.26 -14.58
C GLN A 123 -7.50 -0.38 -13.33
N GLN A 124 -8.65 0.00 -12.77
CA GLN A 124 -8.70 0.79 -11.54
C GLN A 124 -8.18 -0.03 -10.35
N GLU A 125 -8.56 -1.30 -10.24
CA GLU A 125 -8.05 -2.20 -9.20
C GLU A 125 -6.52 -2.38 -9.31
N GLU A 126 -6.00 -2.61 -10.51
CA GLU A 126 -4.56 -2.74 -10.76
C GLU A 126 -3.80 -1.45 -10.45
N SER A 127 -4.29 -0.30 -10.94
CA SER A 127 -3.67 1.01 -10.65
C SER A 127 -3.68 1.32 -9.15
N THR A 128 -4.78 0.98 -8.45
CA THR A 128 -4.88 1.18 -7.00
C THR A 128 -3.90 0.27 -6.26
N ALA A 129 -3.77 -0.99 -6.69
CA ALA A 129 -2.82 -1.95 -6.13
C ALA A 129 -1.38 -1.48 -6.33
N VAL A 130 -1.00 -1.05 -7.55
CA VAL A 130 0.34 -0.52 -7.86
C VAL A 130 0.63 0.72 -7.03
N GLN A 131 -0.32 1.65 -6.94
CA GLN A 131 -0.13 2.87 -6.17
C GLN A 131 0.00 2.58 -4.66
N SER A 132 -0.81 1.65 -4.14
CA SER A 132 -0.69 1.21 -2.75
C SER A 132 0.64 0.53 -2.45
N ALA A 133 1.20 -0.23 -3.40
CA ALA A 133 2.51 -0.86 -3.25
C ALA A 133 3.63 0.19 -3.22
N TYR A 134 3.58 1.17 -4.13
CA TYR A 134 4.52 2.29 -4.17
C TYR A 134 4.49 3.12 -2.87
N ASP A 135 3.29 3.40 -2.34
CA ASP A 135 3.14 4.16 -1.10
C ASP A 135 3.70 3.40 0.11
N LEU A 136 3.51 2.07 0.17
CA LEU A 136 4.10 1.22 1.22
C LEU A 136 5.63 1.19 1.16
N GLU A 137 6.21 1.16 -0.05
CA GLU A 137 7.67 1.22 -0.22
C GLU A 137 8.23 2.56 0.24
N ARG A 138 7.54 3.65 -0.10
CA ARG A 138 7.92 5.00 0.34
C ARG A 138 7.88 5.15 1.85
N GLN A 139 6.82 4.64 2.50
CA GLN A 139 6.72 4.64 3.96
C GLN A 139 7.86 3.86 4.62
N ARG A 140 8.24 2.69 4.08
CA ARG A 140 9.37 1.91 4.61
C ARG A 140 10.68 2.67 4.50
N ALA A 141 10.93 3.35 3.39
CA ALA A 141 12.13 4.16 3.20
C ALA A 141 12.19 5.35 4.17
N ASP A 142 11.05 6.02 4.39
CA ASP A 142 10.92 7.13 5.32
C ASP A 142 11.12 6.65 6.77
N ASP A 143 10.53 5.52 7.16
CA ASP A 143 10.73 4.88 8.46
C ASP A 143 12.19 4.52 8.71
N GLU A 144 12.86 3.93 7.72
CA GLU A 144 14.29 3.62 7.81
C GLU A 144 15.14 4.88 7.96
N HIS A 145 14.81 5.93 7.22
CA HIS A 145 15.49 7.22 7.33
C HIS A 145 15.32 7.81 8.73
N GLN A 146 14.09 7.75 9.26
CA GLN A 146 13.78 8.26 10.60
C GLN A 146 14.52 7.49 11.69
N ARG A 147 14.58 6.15 11.60
CA ARG A 147 15.38 5.32 12.53
C ARG A 147 16.87 5.69 12.50
N LYS A 148 17.43 5.95 11.30
CA LYS A 148 18.84 6.38 11.17
C LYS A 148 19.06 7.75 11.81
N LEU A 149 18.15 8.69 11.61
CA LEU A 149 18.21 10.02 12.22
C LEU A 149 18.10 9.94 13.76
N GLU A 150 17.18 9.14 14.28
CA GLU A 150 17.03 8.93 15.72
C GLU A 150 18.27 8.28 16.35
N ALA A 151 18.82 7.24 15.70
CA ALA A 151 20.05 6.61 16.15
C ALA A 151 21.24 7.58 16.14
N ALA A 152 21.35 8.45 15.12
CA ALA A 152 22.38 9.49 15.08
C ALA A 152 22.21 10.53 16.20
N LYS A 153 20.98 11.00 16.44
CA LYS A 153 20.67 11.92 17.55
C LYS A 153 21.01 11.31 18.91
N LEU A 154 20.71 10.03 19.11
CA LEU A 154 20.98 9.34 20.37
C LEU A 154 22.48 9.15 20.61
N LYS A 155 23.26 8.90 19.56
CA LYS A 155 24.74 8.88 19.63
C LYS A 155 25.30 10.24 20.04
N LEU A 156 24.88 11.32 19.37
CA LEU A 156 25.30 12.69 19.73
C LEU A 156 24.94 13.05 21.17
N ALA A 157 23.72 12.73 21.62
CA ALA A 157 23.30 12.96 23.00
C ALA A 157 24.10 12.14 24.02
N HIS A 158 24.55 10.94 23.65
CA HIS A 158 25.42 10.12 24.49
C HIS A 158 26.83 10.73 24.61
N GLU A 159 27.40 11.19 23.50
CA GLU A 159 28.69 11.88 23.46
C GLU A 159 28.66 13.19 24.28
N GLU A 160 27.61 13.99 24.15
CA GLU A 160 27.44 15.21 24.95
C GLU A 160 27.34 14.92 26.45
N LYS A 161 26.60 13.86 26.84
CA LYS A 161 26.55 13.43 28.24
C LYS A 161 27.92 13.03 28.76
N LEU A 162 28.72 12.29 27.99
CA LEU A 162 30.07 11.92 28.36
C LEU A 162 30.97 13.16 28.53
N ALA A 163 30.93 14.11 27.59
CA ALA A 163 31.67 15.36 27.69
C ALA A 163 31.25 16.19 28.92
N ARG A 164 29.94 16.26 29.21
CA ARG A 164 29.41 16.96 30.39
C ARG A 164 29.85 16.31 31.70
N LEU A 165 29.92 14.98 31.75
CA LEU A 165 30.45 14.24 32.90
C LEU A 165 31.95 14.47 33.08
N GLN A 166 32.73 14.48 31.99
CA GLN A 166 34.15 14.80 32.03
C GLN A 166 34.40 16.22 32.54
N MET A 167 33.65 17.22 32.05
CA MET A 167 33.74 18.60 32.56
C MET A 167 33.38 18.70 34.05
N ARG A 168 32.33 18.00 34.50
CA ARG A 168 31.97 17.93 35.92
C ARG A 168 33.08 17.30 36.76
N ALA A 169 33.70 16.21 36.28
CA ALA A 169 34.81 15.57 36.97
C ALA A 169 36.04 16.49 37.06
N ALA A 170 36.40 17.17 35.96
CA ALA A 170 37.49 18.15 35.94
C ALA A 170 37.24 19.32 36.90
N HIS A 171 36.03 19.87 36.95
CA HIS A 171 35.67 20.92 37.90
C HIS A 171 35.76 20.43 39.36
N ARG A 172 35.34 19.18 39.64
CA ARG A 172 35.41 18.61 40.99
C ARG A 172 36.86 18.33 41.43
N ALA A 173 37.72 17.91 40.50
CA ALA A 173 39.15 17.75 40.75
C ALA A 173 39.83 19.10 41.06
N SER A 174 39.41 20.19 40.40
CA SER A 174 39.94 21.55 40.63
C SER A 174 39.41 22.22 41.91
N THR A 175 38.42 21.65 42.60
CA THR A 175 37.79 22.26 43.79
C THR A 175 38.09 21.51 45.09
N VAL A 176 39.10 20.63 45.12
CA VAL A 176 39.64 20.08 46.38
C VAL A 176 40.52 21.15 47.05
N PRO A 177 40.15 21.72 48.21
CA PRO A 177 41.07 22.55 48.96
C PRO A 177 42.16 21.66 49.54
N ALA A 178 43.42 22.01 49.22
CA ALA A 178 44.58 21.49 49.91
C ALA A 178 44.52 21.90 51.39
N GLN A 179 44.21 20.96 52.27
CA GLN A 179 44.46 21.06 53.71
C GLN A 179 45.46 19.98 54.11
N SER A 180 46.73 20.37 54.14
CA SER A 180 47.79 19.66 54.83
C SER A 180 48.61 20.70 55.61
N GLN A 181 48.33 20.80 56.92
CA GLN A 181 49.28 21.34 57.89
C GLN A 181 49.56 20.27 58.94
N PRO A 182 50.83 20.03 59.32
CA PRO A 182 51.18 19.15 60.42
C PRO A 182 50.99 19.90 61.74
N GLU A 183 50.04 19.43 62.55
CA GLU A 183 49.80 19.90 63.90
C GLU A 183 50.87 19.32 64.86
N PRO A 184 51.46 20.11 65.77
CA PRO A 184 52.50 19.61 66.68
C PRO A 184 51.93 18.59 67.67
N ALA A 185 52.69 17.52 67.90
CA ALA A 185 52.39 16.48 68.87
C ALA A 185 52.11 17.06 70.26
N GLN A 186 50.83 17.11 70.65
CA GLN A 186 50.43 17.31 72.04
C GLN A 186 50.55 15.96 72.76
N ALA A 187 51.57 15.82 73.61
CA ALA A 187 51.66 14.73 74.57
C ALA A 187 50.54 14.92 75.61
N GLY A 188 49.37 14.36 75.35
CA GLY A 188 48.16 14.56 76.18
C GLY A 188 48.03 13.62 77.37
N TYR A 189 49.00 12.73 77.63
CA TYR A 189 48.87 11.69 78.64
C TYR A 189 50.09 11.68 79.57
N GLU A 190 49.91 12.06 80.83
CA GLU A 190 50.96 12.07 81.86
C GLU A 190 50.69 11.01 82.92
N CYS A 191 51.76 10.42 83.49
CA CYS A 191 51.64 9.48 84.61
C CYS A 191 51.50 10.24 85.92
N GLU A 192 50.41 10.03 86.67
CA GLU A 192 50.14 10.73 87.94
C GLU A 192 51.19 10.45 89.03
N ASP A 193 51.86 9.29 88.99
CA ASP A 193 52.88 8.91 89.99
C ASP A 193 54.25 9.54 89.72
N CYS A 194 54.62 9.82 88.46
CA CYS A 194 55.97 10.26 88.10
C CYS A 194 56.03 11.49 87.15
N ASN A 195 54.89 12.03 86.75
CA ASN A 195 54.70 13.17 85.85
C ASN A 195 55.48 13.09 84.52
N ARG A 196 55.69 11.88 83.98
CA ARG A 196 56.27 11.72 82.63
C ARG A 196 55.19 11.83 81.55
N PRO A 197 55.39 12.65 80.50
CA PRO A 197 54.46 12.77 79.38
C PRO A 197 54.66 11.67 78.34
N PHE A 198 53.55 11.21 77.77
CA PHE A 198 53.47 10.17 76.76
C PHE A 198 52.63 10.63 75.57
N ALA A 199 53.07 10.21 74.37
CA ALA A 199 52.38 10.55 73.13
C ALA A 199 51.08 9.73 72.89
N SER A 200 50.80 8.71 73.71
CA SER A 200 49.59 7.89 73.60
C SER A 200 49.21 7.19 74.91
N VAL A 201 47.92 6.86 75.03
CA VAL A 201 47.37 6.06 76.16
C VAL A 201 48.04 4.69 76.27
N GLN A 202 48.42 4.08 75.14
CA GLN A 202 49.06 2.76 75.13
C GLN A 202 50.46 2.81 75.76
N ALA A 203 51.22 3.87 75.50
CA ALA A 203 52.52 4.09 76.12
C ALA A 203 52.38 4.38 77.63
N LEU A 204 51.37 5.17 78.03
CA LEU A 204 51.06 5.41 79.44
C LEU A 204 50.67 4.11 80.18
N ASN A 205 49.80 3.29 79.59
CA ASN A 205 49.37 2.01 80.19
C ASN A 205 50.52 1.00 80.33
N ALA A 206 51.41 0.93 79.34
CA ALA A 206 52.60 0.09 79.43
C ALA A 206 53.55 0.58 80.54
N HIS A 207 53.70 1.91 80.68
CA HIS A 207 54.51 2.51 81.73
C HIS A 207 53.96 2.29 83.14
N GLY A 208 52.64 2.47 83.34
CA GLY A 208 52.01 2.35 84.67
C GLY A 208 52.19 0.98 85.34
N ARG A 209 52.41 -0.08 84.55
CA ARG A 209 52.70 -1.44 85.07
C ARG A 209 54.08 -1.56 85.73
N PHE A 210 55.01 -0.69 85.36
CA PHE A 210 56.42 -0.73 85.81
C PHE A 210 56.89 0.60 86.41
N CYS A 211 55.96 1.51 86.74
CA CYS A 211 56.29 2.79 87.34
C CYS A 211 56.87 2.58 88.75
N THR A 212 58.13 2.93 88.94
CA THR A 212 58.86 2.79 90.21
C THR A 212 58.56 3.91 91.20
N ALA A 213 57.80 4.94 90.80
CA ALA A 213 57.37 6.04 91.66
C ALA A 213 56.07 5.74 92.42
N LYS A 214 55.45 4.57 92.19
CA LYS A 214 54.20 4.17 92.84
C LYS A 214 54.40 4.04 94.35
N VAL A 215 53.87 4.99 95.11
CA VAL A 215 53.90 4.98 96.58
C VAL A 215 52.94 3.88 97.08
N PRO A 216 53.36 2.97 97.97
CA PRO A 216 52.46 1.98 98.54
C PRO A 216 51.40 2.67 99.42
N ALA A 217 50.13 2.36 99.17
CA ALA A 217 49.01 2.83 99.98
C ALA A 217 49.07 2.18 101.38
N ASN A 218 49.71 2.89 102.32
CA ASN A 218 49.58 2.86 103.78
C ASN A 218 49.61 1.52 104.56
N GLY A 219 50.51 1.47 105.56
CA GLY A 219 50.35 0.65 106.78
C GLY A 219 49.08 1.05 107.57
N VAL A 220 48.58 0.29 108.55
CA VAL A 220 49.19 -0.04 109.86
C VAL A 220 48.40 -1.19 110.57
N ALA A 221 49.11 -2.00 111.37
CA ALA A 221 48.74 -2.82 112.55
C ALA A 221 47.50 -3.74 112.57
N HIS A 222 47.72 -5.06 112.65
CA HIS A 222 47.81 -5.86 113.89
C HIS A 222 48.40 -7.24 113.57
#